data_AF-A0AAW4UE23-F1
#
_entry.id   AF-A0AAW4UE23-F1
#
_cell.length_a   1.000
_cell.length_b   1.000
_cell.length_c   1.000
_cell.angle_alpha   90.00
_cell.angle_beta   90.00
_cell.angle_gamma   90.00
#
_symmetry.space_group_name_H-M   'P 1'
#
loop_
_entity.id
_entity.type
_entity.pdbx_description
1 polymer ?
#
loop_
_entity_poly.entity_id
_entity_poly.type
_entity_poly.pdbx_seq_one_letter_code
_entity_poly.pdbx_strand_id
1 'polypeptide(L)'
;MNNPITQSTDETCNIVQDLLPLYYDNVCSPSSKRLVEKHLKTCEKCQNTYNELKNDSIDSMIKKEADSVLKQHEKKEKSAAYKTGVIIAGLLLIPILITFIVCLSNGDGLNTFAVVTASMLLVAAMTVVPLMAQQKKLTKCIICGVFALLLIFFFVDRMYSSNEFMLWSVPTIFGLSIVLFPFVIRGIELPPVLSDKKALITMLWDTLWLFLTIIEVCGHTNDVAGMKAGCIIAFVFVLAAWLIFFDARYLNANRFIKSAIIVLIASVWTAFADDICEFLIFGTRQITIKSVNFSDWTSNICVNANVYAIVLVSGIIIASILFVAGGIKAFANKK
;
A
#
# COMPACT_ATOMS: atom_id res chain seq x y z
N MET A 1 -35.96 32.17 63.39
CA MET A 1 -36.69 32.81 62.27
C MET A 1 -35.69 33.06 61.17
N ASN A 2 -35.61 32.17 60.19
CA ASN A 2 -34.73 32.38 59.04
C ASN A 2 -35.41 33.39 58.10
N ASN A 3 -34.68 34.42 57.72
CA ASN A 3 -35.16 35.46 56.82
C ASN A 3 -35.36 34.86 55.41
N PRO A 4 -36.54 34.96 54.76
CA PRO A 4 -36.81 34.31 53.47
C PRO A 4 -35.85 34.72 52.35
N ILE A 5 -35.23 35.90 52.46
CA ILE A 5 -34.37 36.50 51.45
C ILE A 5 -32.99 35.81 51.39
N THR A 6 -32.44 35.36 52.53
CA THR A 6 -31.11 34.72 52.58
C THR A 6 -31.11 33.26 52.13
N GLN A 7 -32.25 32.56 52.19
CA GLN A 7 -32.38 31.19 51.64
C GLN A 7 -32.37 31.20 50.10
N SER A 8 -33.02 32.17 49.47
CA SER A 8 -33.11 32.25 48.00
C SER A 8 -31.76 32.46 47.30
N THR A 9 -30.83 33.15 47.95
CA THR A 9 -29.48 33.42 47.42
C THR A 9 -28.54 32.22 47.56
N ASP A 10 -28.78 31.35 48.55
CA ASP A 10 -27.96 30.15 48.79
C ASP A 10 -28.40 28.99 47.89
N GLU A 11 -29.71 28.79 47.72
CA GLU A 11 -30.26 27.81 46.76
C GLU A 11 -29.87 28.12 45.32
N THR A 12 -29.91 29.39 44.92
CA THR A 12 -29.47 29.81 43.58
C THR A 12 -27.96 29.65 43.38
N CYS A 13 -27.17 29.83 44.42
CA CYS A 13 -25.72 29.58 44.40
C CYS A 13 -25.42 28.08 44.19
N ASN A 14 -26.11 27.20 44.91
CA ASN A 14 -25.98 25.74 44.75
C ASN A 14 -26.37 25.28 43.34
N ILE A 15 -27.50 25.79 42.80
CA ILE A 15 -27.92 25.51 41.42
C ILE A 15 -26.87 25.99 40.41
N VAL A 16 -26.26 27.15 40.62
CA VAL A 16 -25.20 27.65 39.72
C VAL A 16 -23.96 26.78 39.82
N GLN A 17 -23.56 26.34 41.02
CA GLN A 17 -22.42 25.43 41.20
C GLN A 17 -22.63 24.09 40.47
N ASP A 18 -23.85 23.52 40.53
CA ASP A 18 -24.19 22.29 39.81
C ASP A 18 -24.16 22.47 38.28
N LEU A 19 -24.47 23.67 37.80
CA LEU A 19 -24.49 24.01 36.38
C LEU A 19 -23.13 24.49 35.83
N LEU A 20 -22.15 24.78 36.68
CA LEU A 20 -20.83 25.31 36.25
C LEU A 20 -20.08 24.39 35.27
N PRO A 21 -20.02 23.05 35.47
CA PRO A 21 -19.38 22.14 34.50
C PRO A 21 -20.07 22.14 33.13
N LEU A 22 -21.41 22.10 33.11
CA LEU A 22 -22.20 22.14 31.88
C LEU A 22 -22.10 23.49 31.16
N TYR A 23 -21.92 24.57 31.92
CA TYR A 23 -21.66 25.90 31.39
C TYR A 23 -20.26 26.00 30.78
N TYR A 24 -19.24 25.39 31.41
CA TYR A 24 -17.88 25.29 30.88
C TYR A 24 -17.83 24.53 29.54
N ASP A 25 -18.55 23.41 29.45
CA ASP A 25 -18.67 22.59 28.24
C ASP A 25 -19.61 23.18 27.17
N ASN A 26 -20.17 24.38 27.40
CA ASN A 26 -21.10 25.08 26.50
C ASN A 26 -22.37 24.30 26.09
N VAL A 27 -22.80 23.31 26.90
CA VAL A 27 -23.98 22.48 26.65
C VAL A 27 -25.25 22.96 27.37
N CYS A 28 -25.16 24.03 28.15
CA CYS A 28 -26.31 24.66 28.80
C CYS A 28 -27.29 25.31 27.81
N SER A 29 -28.59 25.24 28.14
CA SER A 29 -29.63 25.98 27.43
C SER A 29 -29.41 27.51 27.53
N PRO A 30 -29.93 28.34 26.59
CA PRO A 30 -29.75 29.79 26.63
C PRO A 30 -30.26 30.44 27.93
N SER A 31 -31.33 29.89 28.50
CA SER A 31 -31.92 30.34 29.75
C SER A 31 -31.00 30.05 30.95
N SER A 32 -30.48 28.83 31.02
CA SER A 32 -29.52 28.42 32.07
C SER A 32 -28.20 29.19 31.95
N LYS A 33 -27.74 29.46 30.73
CA LYS A 33 -26.50 30.20 30.46
C LYS A 33 -26.57 31.64 30.98
N ARG A 34 -27.67 32.35 30.69
CA ARG A 34 -27.91 33.72 31.22
C ARG A 34 -27.97 33.76 32.74
N LEU A 35 -28.51 32.73 33.38
CA LEU A 35 -28.60 32.62 34.83
C LEU A 35 -27.21 32.48 35.47
N VAL A 36 -26.37 31.59 34.94
CA VAL A 36 -24.99 31.38 35.37
C VAL A 36 -24.14 32.65 35.15
N GLU A 37 -24.22 33.28 33.97
CA GLU A 37 -23.50 34.54 33.66
C GLU A 37 -23.87 35.70 34.60
N LYS A 38 -25.15 35.81 34.96
CA LYS A 38 -25.63 36.86 35.87
C LYS A 38 -25.12 36.62 37.29
N HIS A 39 -25.10 35.37 37.75
CA HIS A 39 -24.65 35.01 39.08
C HIS A 39 -23.13 35.09 39.25
N LEU A 40 -22.35 34.72 38.22
CA LEU A 40 -20.88 34.83 38.22
C LEU A 40 -20.38 36.28 38.37
N LYS A 41 -21.19 37.29 38.02
CA LYS A 41 -20.85 38.71 38.22
C LYS A 41 -21.01 39.20 39.65
N THR A 42 -21.78 38.48 40.47
CA THR A 42 -22.18 38.92 41.82
C THR A 42 -21.69 38.00 42.93
N CYS A 43 -21.22 36.79 42.60
CA CYS A 43 -20.81 35.77 43.57
C CYS A 43 -19.35 35.37 43.39
N GLU A 44 -18.50 35.82 44.31
CA GLU A 44 -17.05 35.55 44.32
C GLU A 44 -16.74 34.05 44.49
N LYS A 45 -17.56 33.33 45.28
CA LYS A 45 -17.44 31.88 45.47
C LYS A 45 -17.57 31.10 44.16
N CYS A 46 -18.64 31.37 43.40
CA CYS A 46 -18.86 30.71 42.09
C CYS A 46 -17.83 31.14 41.04
N GLN A 47 -17.34 32.39 41.11
CA GLN A 47 -16.29 32.88 40.22
C GLN A 47 -14.96 32.15 40.45
N ASN A 48 -14.58 31.93 41.71
CA ASN A 48 -13.39 31.16 42.06
C ASN A 48 -13.50 29.70 41.60
N THR A 49 -14.64 29.04 41.85
CA THR A 49 -14.89 27.68 41.37
C THR A 49 -14.85 27.57 39.83
N TYR A 50 -15.37 28.57 39.11
CA TYR A 50 -15.28 28.62 37.65
C TYR A 50 -13.84 28.80 37.15
N ASN A 51 -13.04 29.61 37.83
CA ASN A 51 -11.62 29.80 37.49
C ASN A 51 -10.78 28.54 37.76
N GLU A 52 -11.11 27.78 38.81
CA GLU A 52 -10.51 26.47 39.07
C GLU A 52 -10.87 25.46 37.98
N LEU A 53 -12.13 25.45 37.51
CA LEU A 53 -12.58 24.63 36.37
C LEU A 53 -11.89 25.01 35.05
N LYS A 54 -11.56 26.29 34.87
CA LYS A 54 -10.83 26.81 33.70
C LYS A 54 -9.31 26.59 33.78
N ASN A 55 -8.80 26.05 34.88
CA ASN A 55 -7.36 25.92 35.07
C ASN A 55 -6.79 24.75 34.24
N ASP A 56 -6.47 25.04 32.97
CA ASP A 56 -5.85 24.14 31.98
C ASP A 56 -4.50 23.55 32.43
N SER A 57 -3.96 23.96 33.59
CA SER A 57 -2.72 23.41 34.16
C SER A 57 -2.83 21.92 34.47
N ILE A 58 -4.00 21.45 34.90
CA ILE A 58 -4.24 20.04 35.24
C ILE A 58 -4.31 19.20 33.96
N ASP A 59 -5.12 19.61 32.98
CA ASP A 59 -5.23 18.93 31.68
C ASP A 59 -3.90 18.95 30.90
N SER A 60 -3.12 20.03 30.99
CA SER A 60 -1.80 20.11 30.34
C SER A 60 -0.73 19.29 31.06
N MET A 61 -0.80 19.13 32.39
CA MET A 61 0.06 18.20 33.14
C MET A 61 -0.29 16.74 32.84
N ILE A 62 -1.57 16.38 32.81
CA ILE A 62 -2.03 15.03 32.47
C ILE A 62 -1.63 14.67 31.04
N LYS A 63 -1.80 15.60 30.07
CA LYS A 63 -1.31 15.39 28.70
C LYS A 63 0.20 15.23 28.63
N LYS A 64 0.98 16.04 29.36
CA LYS A 64 2.44 15.91 29.41
C LYS A 64 2.92 14.61 30.06
N GLU A 65 2.23 14.13 31.08
CA GLU A 65 2.55 12.87 31.76
C GLU A 65 2.15 11.66 30.91
N ALA A 66 0.98 11.70 30.27
CA ALA A 66 0.60 10.71 29.27
C ALA A 66 1.62 10.65 28.12
N ASP A 67 2.03 11.81 27.59
CA ASP A 67 3.05 11.91 26.54
C ASP A 67 4.43 11.43 27.00
N SER A 68 4.81 11.66 28.26
CA SER A 68 6.09 11.23 28.80
C SER A 68 6.13 9.72 29.04
N VAL A 69 5.05 9.14 29.57
CA VAL A 69 4.86 7.69 29.74
C VAL A 69 4.86 7.00 28.37
N LEU A 70 4.11 7.51 27.39
CA LEU A 70 4.11 6.99 26.02
C LEU A 70 5.51 7.01 25.39
N LYS A 71 6.25 8.12 25.51
CA LYS A 71 7.64 8.22 25.03
C LYS A 71 8.59 7.26 25.75
N GLN A 72 8.38 7.01 27.04
CA GLN A 72 9.21 6.11 27.83
C GLN A 72 8.94 4.65 27.48
N HIS A 73 7.68 4.27 27.26
CA HIS A 73 7.30 2.96 26.72
C HIS A 73 7.85 2.75 25.31
N GLU A 74 7.72 3.75 24.43
CA GLU A 74 8.26 3.70 23.07
C GLU A 74 9.79 3.54 23.07
N LYS A 75 10.50 4.24 23.97
CA LYS A 75 11.97 4.12 24.11
C LYS A 75 12.39 2.76 24.68
N LYS A 76 11.63 2.20 25.63
CA LYS A 76 11.90 0.90 26.25
C LYS A 76 11.65 -0.24 25.26
N GLU A 77 10.57 -0.19 24.49
CA GLU A 77 10.30 -1.15 23.41
C GLU A 77 11.34 -1.06 22.29
N LYS A 78 11.75 0.15 21.88
CA LYS A 78 12.81 0.35 20.88
C LYS A 78 14.16 -0.21 21.35
N SER A 79 14.51 -0.01 22.62
CA SER A 79 15.75 -0.55 23.20
C SER A 79 15.72 -2.07 23.29
N ALA A 80 14.57 -2.66 23.66
CA ALA A 80 14.39 -4.11 23.70
C ALA A 80 14.47 -4.73 22.30
N ALA A 81 13.77 -4.16 21.32
CA ALA A 81 13.81 -4.60 19.92
C ALA A 81 15.22 -4.48 19.33
N TYR A 82 15.93 -3.39 19.63
CA TYR A 82 17.33 -3.22 19.22
C TYR A 82 18.24 -4.28 19.85
N LYS A 83 18.12 -4.54 21.15
CA LYS A 83 18.90 -5.56 21.85
C LYS A 83 18.67 -6.95 21.26
N THR A 84 17.41 -7.31 21.00
CA THR A 84 17.06 -8.56 20.30
C THR A 84 17.64 -8.60 18.89
N GLY A 85 17.58 -7.50 18.15
CA GLY A 85 18.18 -7.38 16.81
C GLY A 85 19.68 -7.62 16.80
N VAL A 86 20.41 -7.09 17.79
CA VAL A 86 21.87 -7.33 17.95
C VAL A 86 22.18 -8.79 18.24
N ILE A 87 21.38 -9.45 19.09
CA ILE A 87 21.56 -10.89 19.38
C ILE A 87 21.34 -11.73 18.12
N ILE A 88 20.26 -11.46 17.37
CA ILE A 88 19.98 -12.17 16.10
C ILE A 88 21.08 -11.92 15.07
N ALA A 89 21.55 -10.68 14.94
CA ALA A 89 22.67 -10.35 14.04
C ALA A 89 23.94 -11.13 14.41
N GLY A 90 24.24 -11.24 15.72
CA GLY A 90 25.36 -12.06 16.21
C GLY A 90 25.19 -13.55 15.88
N LEU A 91 23.97 -14.09 16.03
CA LEU A 91 23.67 -15.49 15.68
C LEU A 91 23.88 -15.78 14.18
N LEU A 92 23.50 -14.83 13.31
CA LEU A 92 23.68 -14.96 11.87
C LEU A 92 25.15 -14.91 11.42
N LEU A 93 26.07 -14.42 12.26
CA LEU A 93 27.51 -14.46 11.98
C LEU A 93 28.10 -15.85 12.14
N ILE A 94 27.52 -16.72 12.97
CA ILE A 94 28.05 -18.07 13.24
C ILE A 94 28.22 -18.90 11.96
N PRO A 95 27.18 -19.10 11.11
CA PRO A 95 27.33 -19.87 9.87
C PRO A 95 28.30 -19.20 8.88
N ILE A 96 28.39 -17.86 8.87
CA ILE A 96 29.33 -17.11 8.02
C ILE A 96 30.77 -17.43 8.42
N LEU A 97 31.08 -17.39 9.72
CA LEU A 97 32.40 -17.69 10.27
C LEU A 97 32.80 -19.15 10.05
N ILE A 98 31.88 -20.10 10.28
CA ILE A 98 32.12 -21.53 10.02
C ILE A 98 32.47 -21.74 8.55
N THR A 99 31.67 -21.20 7.63
CA THR A 99 31.91 -21.34 6.18
C THR A 99 33.24 -20.72 5.78
N PHE A 100 33.59 -19.56 6.35
CA PHE A 100 34.87 -18.90 6.10
C PHE A 100 36.08 -19.76 6.49
N ILE A 101 36.06 -20.35 7.69
CA ILE A 101 37.15 -21.21 8.18
C ILE A 101 37.28 -22.46 7.31
N VAL A 102 36.17 -23.10 6.92
CA VAL A 102 36.17 -24.29 6.06
C VAL A 102 36.76 -23.96 4.68
N CYS A 103 36.37 -22.83 4.06
CA CYS A 103 36.94 -22.40 2.79
C CYS A 103 38.46 -22.19 2.89
N LEU A 104 38.95 -21.53 3.94
CA LEU A 104 40.39 -21.34 4.17
C LEU A 104 41.13 -22.67 4.39
N SER A 105 40.50 -23.61 5.12
CA SER A 105 41.12 -24.91 5.43
C SER A 105 41.22 -25.83 4.21
N ASN A 106 40.23 -25.80 3.31
CA ASN A 106 40.21 -26.65 2.12
C ASN A 106 41.04 -26.07 0.96
N GLY A 107 41.43 -24.79 1.04
CA GLY A 107 42.06 -24.07 -0.07
C GLY A 107 41.09 -23.78 -1.22
N ASP A 108 39.78 -23.96 -1.01
CA ASP A 108 38.75 -23.61 -1.97
C ASP A 108 38.59 -22.09 -2.08
N GLY A 109 38.13 -21.62 -3.24
CA GLY A 109 37.81 -20.21 -3.44
C GLY A 109 36.70 -19.71 -2.49
N LEU A 110 36.63 -18.38 -2.30
CA LEU A 110 35.64 -17.74 -1.42
C LEU A 110 34.20 -17.70 -1.98
N ASN A 111 33.90 -18.46 -3.03
CA ASN A 111 32.60 -18.46 -3.69
C ASN A 111 31.50 -18.98 -2.75
N THR A 112 31.71 -20.13 -2.12
CA THR A 112 30.74 -20.72 -1.17
C THR A 112 30.52 -19.79 0.03
N PHE A 113 31.60 -19.19 0.55
CA PHE A 113 31.51 -18.18 1.60
C PHE A 113 30.67 -16.96 1.20
N ALA A 114 30.85 -16.45 -0.02
CA ALA A 114 30.12 -15.30 -0.52
C ALA A 114 28.62 -15.57 -0.68
N VAL A 115 28.25 -16.75 -1.21
CA VAL A 115 26.85 -17.18 -1.33
C VAL A 115 26.18 -17.31 0.05
N VAL A 116 26.87 -17.93 1.02
CA VAL A 116 26.36 -18.04 2.40
C VAL A 116 26.20 -16.67 3.04
N THR A 117 27.16 -15.77 2.84
CA THR A 117 27.10 -14.39 3.36
C THR A 117 25.90 -13.64 2.79
N ALA A 118 25.66 -13.70 1.47
CA ALA A 118 24.50 -13.08 0.84
C ALA A 118 23.18 -13.68 1.32
N SER A 119 23.14 -14.99 1.56
CA SER A 119 21.98 -15.69 2.13
C SER A 119 21.68 -15.21 3.55
N MET A 120 22.70 -15.05 4.39
CA MET A 120 22.53 -14.52 5.76
C MET A 120 22.16 -13.04 5.76
N LEU A 121 22.63 -12.25 4.79
CA LEU A 121 22.19 -10.87 4.59
C LEU A 121 20.69 -10.79 4.27
N LEU A 122 20.16 -11.73 3.48
CA LEU A 122 18.72 -11.79 3.18
C LEU A 122 17.91 -12.10 4.45
N VAL A 123 18.35 -13.06 5.27
CA VAL A 123 17.73 -13.36 6.57
C VAL A 123 17.79 -12.14 7.50
N ALA A 124 18.93 -11.45 7.56
CA ALA A 124 19.09 -10.23 8.34
C ALA A 124 18.18 -9.10 7.84
N ALA A 125 17.97 -8.97 6.53
CA ALA A 125 17.06 -7.99 5.95
C ALA A 125 15.62 -8.20 6.42
N MET A 126 15.18 -9.45 6.57
CA MET A 126 13.81 -9.76 7.00
C MET A 126 13.62 -9.76 8.52
N THR A 127 14.68 -10.05 9.29
CA THR A 127 14.59 -10.20 10.76
C THR A 127 15.15 -9.00 11.52
N VAL A 128 16.37 -8.58 11.20
CA VAL A 128 17.12 -7.55 11.94
C VAL A 128 16.73 -6.14 11.52
N VAL A 129 16.56 -5.88 10.21
CA VAL A 129 16.23 -4.53 9.70
C VAL A 129 14.90 -3.99 10.26
N PRO A 130 13.80 -4.76 10.34
CA PRO A 130 12.55 -4.27 10.94
C PRO A 130 12.66 -3.94 12.44
N LEU A 131 13.57 -4.62 13.15
CA LEU A 131 13.83 -4.41 14.58
C LEU A 131 14.69 -3.17 14.83
N MET A 132 15.66 -2.87 13.95
CA MET A 132 16.61 -1.76 14.13
C MET A 132 16.17 -0.45 13.46
N ALA A 133 15.44 -0.51 12.34
CA ALA A 133 15.05 0.69 11.60
C ALA A 133 14.04 1.54 12.40
N GLN A 134 14.35 2.81 12.65
CA GLN A 134 13.44 3.70 13.38
C GLN A 134 12.29 4.26 12.53
N GLN A 135 12.55 4.48 11.23
CA GLN A 135 11.61 5.08 10.29
C GLN A 135 11.62 4.28 8.99
N LYS A 136 10.46 4.22 8.32
CA LYS A 136 10.26 3.55 7.01
C LYS A 136 10.75 2.10 7.02
N LYS A 137 10.42 1.35 8.09
CA LYS A 137 10.85 -0.03 8.33
C LYS A 137 10.62 -0.95 7.12
N LEU A 138 9.39 -0.93 6.60
CA LEU A 138 9.00 -1.76 5.46
C LEU A 138 9.83 -1.45 4.20
N THR A 139 9.99 -0.16 3.87
CA THR A 139 10.79 0.27 2.71
C THR A 139 12.24 -0.19 2.83
N LYS A 140 12.87 -0.02 4.00
CA LYS A 140 14.25 -0.46 4.23
C LYS A 140 14.39 -1.97 4.18
N CYS A 141 13.46 -2.71 4.77
CA CYS A 141 13.41 -4.17 4.71
C CYS A 141 13.34 -4.67 3.26
N ILE A 142 12.44 -4.11 2.45
CA ILE A 142 12.30 -4.48 1.03
C ILE A 142 13.58 -4.17 0.26
N ILE A 143 14.13 -2.95 0.37
CA ILE A 143 15.33 -2.57 -0.38
C ILE A 143 16.52 -3.45 0.01
N CYS A 144 16.76 -3.67 1.31
CA CYS A 144 17.83 -4.55 1.78
C CYS A 144 17.62 -6.01 1.35
N GLY A 145 16.38 -6.49 1.37
CA GLY A 145 16.03 -7.85 0.96
C GLY A 145 16.25 -8.08 -0.53
N VAL A 146 15.77 -7.16 -1.38
CA VAL A 146 16.00 -7.21 -2.84
C VAL A 146 17.50 -7.14 -3.13
N PHE A 147 18.24 -6.24 -2.47
CA PHE A 147 19.68 -6.15 -2.65
C PHE A 147 20.41 -7.44 -2.26
N ALA A 148 20.07 -8.03 -1.11
CA ALA A 148 20.66 -9.29 -0.68
C ALA A 148 20.32 -10.44 -1.64
N LEU A 149 19.09 -10.51 -2.15
CA LEU A 149 18.70 -11.50 -3.16
C LEU A 149 19.50 -11.35 -4.46
N LEU A 150 19.74 -10.13 -4.92
CA LEU A 150 20.58 -9.87 -6.08
C LEU A 150 22.04 -10.27 -5.83
N LEU A 151 22.57 -10.07 -4.61
CA LEU A 151 23.88 -10.59 -4.25
C LEU A 151 23.94 -12.12 -4.29
N ILE A 152 22.87 -12.81 -3.87
CA ILE A 152 22.80 -14.28 -3.98
C ILE A 152 22.92 -14.69 -5.44
N PHE A 153 22.11 -14.11 -6.35
CA PHE A 153 22.21 -14.44 -7.77
C PHE A 153 23.59 -14.13 -8.35
N PHE A 154 24.19 -12.99 -7.98
CA PHE A 154 25.51 -12.60 -8.44
C PHE A 154 26.59 -13.60 -8.01
N PHE A 155 26.60 -14.01 -6.74
CA PHE A 155 27.59 -14.97 -6.25
C PHE A 155 27.35 -16.39 -6.74
N VAL A 156 26.09 -16.82 -6.87
CA VAL A 156 25.76 -18.13 -7.46
C VAL A 156 26.21 -18.18 -8.92
N ASP A 157 25.94 -17.13 -9.69
CA ASP A 157 26.39 -17.03 -11.07
C ASP A 157 27.92 -17.09 -11.17
N ARG A 158 28.64 -16.36 -10.31
CA ARG A 158 30.10 -16.39 -10.27
C ARG A 158 30.65 -17.75 -9.84
N MET A 159 29.94 -18.45 -8.95
CA MET A 159 30.30 -19.79 -8.47
C MET A 159 30.21 -20.83 -9.60
N TYR A 160 29.17 -20.77 -10.43
CA TYR A 160 28.99 -21.67 -11.58
C TYR A 160 29.64 -21.17 -12.87
N SER A 161 30.18 -19.94 -12.88
CA SER A 161 30.76 -19.28 -14.06
C SER A 161 29.82 -19.27 -15.26
N SER A 162 28.52 -19.08 -14.99
CA SER A 162 27.46 -19.13 -15.99
C SER A 162 27.31 -17.83 -16.79
N ASN A 163 27.65 -16.66 -16.22
CA ASN A 163 27.43 -15.32 -16.81
C ASN A 163 25.94 -15.03 -17.10
N GLU A 164 25.04 -15.68 -16.37
CA GLU A 164 23.58 -15.63 -16.49
C GLU A 164 22.95 -14.71 -15.44
N PHE A 165 23.74 -13.87 -14.77
CA PHE A 165 23.24 -13.00 -13.72
C PHE A 165 22.06 -12.13 -14.18
N MET A 166 22.14 -11.56 -15.39
CA MET A 166 21.06 -10.73 -15.95
C MET A 166 19.80 -11.55 -16.22
N LEU A 167 19.94 -12.75 -16.78
CA LEU A 167 18.83 -13.67 -17.05
C LEU A 167 17.98 -13.99 -15.81
N TRP A 168 18.62 -14.17 -14.66
CA TRP A 168 17.91 -14.48 -13.41
C TRP A 168 17.47 -13.23 -12.63
N SER A 169 18.29 -12.17 -12.63
CA SER A 169 18.00 -10.97 -11.86
C SER A 169 16.86 -10.14 -12.47
N VAL A 170 16.81 -9.99 -13.79
CA VAL A 170 15.84 -9.12 -14.45
C VAL A 170 14.38 -9.57 -14.24
N PRO A 171 13.99 -10.83 -14.52
CA PRO A 171 12.63 -11.30 -14.27
C PRO A 171 12.28 -11.30 -12.79
N THR A 172 13.26 -11.54 -11.91
CA THR A 172 13.04 -11.53 -10.46
C THR A 172 12.75 -10.13 -9.95
N ILE A 173 13.49 -9.11 -10.43
CA ILE A 173 13.21 -7.72 -10.08
C ILE A 173 11.83 -7.32 -10.58
N PHE A 174 11.46 -7.71 -11.81
CA PHE A 174 10.10 -7.49 -12.33
C PHE A 174 9.03 -8.09 -11.41
N GLY A 175 9.12 -9.38 -11.09
CA GLY A 175 8.13 -10.05 -10.24
C GLY A 175 8.01 -9.45 -8.84
N LEU A 176 9.13 -9.07 -8.22
CA LEU A 176 9.14 -8.39 -6.92
C LEU A 176 8.60 -6.97 -7.02
N SER A 177 8.88 -6.26 -8.12
CA SER A 177 8.47 -4.88 -8.33
C SER A 177 6.95 -4.72 -8.34
N ILE A 178 6.24 -5.60 -9.07
CA ILE A 178 4.77 -5.57 -9.17
C ILE A 178 4.11 -5.53 -7.78
N VAL A 179 4.65 -6.30 -6.83
CA VAL A 179 4.07 -6.43 -5.49
C VAL A 179 4.62 -5.39 -4.53
N LEU A 180 5.94 -5.18 -4.52
CA LEU A 180 6.63 -4.46 -3.45
C LEU A 180 6.92 -2.99 -3.78
N PHE A 181 7.08 -2.64 -5.05
CA PHE A 181 7.46 -1.27 -5.46
C PHE A 181 6.43 -0.20 -5.06
N PRO A 182 5.10 -0.43 -5.12
CA PRO A 182 4.12 0.54 -4.62
C PRO A 182 4.33 0.93 -3.14
N PHE A 183 4.78 -0.01 -2.31
CA PHE A 183 5.08 0.24 -0.91
C PHE A 183 6.42 0.98 -0.73
N VAL A 184 7.41 0.63 -1.56
CA VAL A 184 8.72 1.28 -1.55
C VAL A 184 8.60 2.76 -1.96
N ILE A 185 7.97 3.04 -3.10
CA ILE A 185 7.87 4.41 -3.63
C ILE A 185 7.05 5.34 -2.72
N ARG A 186 6.10 4.79 -1.95
CA ARG A 186 5.35 5.55 -0.94
C ARG A 186 6.26 6.04 0.18
N GLY A 187 7.25 5.24 0.58
CA GLY A 187 8.23 5.60 1.61
C GLY A 187 9.33 6.55 1.14
N ILE A 188 9.60 6.64 -0.16
CA ILE A 188 10.66 7.51 -0.70
C ILE A 188 10.16 8.96 -0.83
N GLU A 189 11.01 9.91 -0.41
CA GLU A 189 10.80 11.34 -0.65
C GLU A 189 11.31 11.67 -2.05
N LEU A 190 10.38 12.00 -2.96
CA LEU A 190 10.69 12.37 -4.34
C LEU A 190 10.78 13.90 -4.46
N PRO A 191 11.52 14.40 -5.47
CA PRO A 191 11.51 15.83 -5.81
C PRO A 191 10.08 16.36 -5.99
N PRO A 192 9.82 17.66 -5.73
CA PRO A 192 8.48 18.24 -5.77
C PRO A 192 7.70 17.96 -7.06
N VAL A 193 8.40 17.92 -8.20
CA VAL A 193 7.84 17.68 -9.55
C VAL A 193 7.29 16.26 -9.75
N LEU A 194 7.74 15.29 -8.96
CA LEU A 194 7.41 13.86 -9.08
C LEU A 194 6.62 13.33 -7.88
N SER A 195 6.45 14.13 -6.83
CA SER A 195 5.85 13.70 -5.56
C SER A 195 4.39 13.24 -5.73
N ASP A 196 3.63 13.87 -6.63
CA ASP A 196 2.24 13.55 -6.96
C ASP A 196 2.10 12.43 -8.01
N LYS A 197 3.20 12.10 -8.71
CA LYS A 197 3.24 11.16 -9.85
C LYS A 197 3.71 9.74 -9.49
N LYS A 198 3.74 9.39 -8.20
CA LYS A 198 4.22 8.06 -7.73
C LYS A 198 3.55 6.88 -8.44
N ALA A 199 2.23 6.92 -8.62
CA ALA A 199 1.51 5.83 -9.29
C ALA A 199 1.88 5.69 -10.78
N LEU A 200 2.10 6.82 -11.46
CA LEU A 200 2.58 6.83 -12.86
C LEU A 200 4.00 6.25 -12.96
N ILE A 201 4.87 6.61 -12.01
CA ILE A 201 6.24 6.08 -11.94
C ILE A 201 6.22 4.57 -11.74
N THR A 202 5.36 4.05 -10.87
CA THR A 202 5.17 2.60 -10.68
C THR A 202 4.76 1.91 -11.99
N MET A 203 3.74 2.43 -12.68
CA MET A 203 3.29 1.84 -13.95
C MET A 203 4.39 1.84 -15.03
N LEU A 204 5.13 2.95 -15.17
CA LEU A 204 6.25 3.04 -16.12
C LEU A 204 7.38 2.06 -15.76
N TRP A 205 7.71 1.99 -14.48
CA TRP A 205 8.77 1.13 -13.95
C TRP A 205 8.45 -0.35 -14.22
N ASP A 206 7.25 -0.83 -13.87
CA ASP A 206 6.87 -2.22 -14.09
C ASP A 206 6.73 -2.55 -15.59
N THR A 207 6.25 -1.61 -16.40
CA THR A 207 6.20 -1.76 -17.86
C THR A 207 7.61 -1.94 -18.44
N LEU A 208 8.58 -1.12 -18.01
CA LEU A 208 9.96 -1.20 -18.46
C LEU A 208 10.59 -2.54 -18.08
N TRP A 209 10.39 -2.99 -16.84
CA TRP A 209 10.93 -4.28 -16.35
C TRP A 209 10.32 -5.48 -17.07
N LEU A 210 9.04 -5.43 -17.46
CA LEU A 210 8.42 -6.47 -18.27
C LEU A 210 9.09 -6.59 -19.65
N PHE A 211 9.28 -5.47 -20.36
CA PHE A 211 9.93 -5.50 -21.67
C PHE A 211 11.40 -5.93 -21.56
N LEU A 212 12.11 -5.47 -20.53
CA LEU A 212 13.49 -5.89 -20.28
C LEU A 212 13.58 -7.40 -20.01
N THR A 213 12.61 -7.96 -19.27
CA THR A 213 12.49 -9.40 -19.03
C THR A 213 12.34 -10.18 -20.33
N ILE A 214 11.49 -9.72 -21.24
CA ILE A 214 11.27 -10.39 -22.54
C ILE A 214 12.52 -10.33 -23.40
N ILE A 215 13.18 -9.17 -23.47
CA ILE A 215 14.41 -8.97 -24.25
C ILE A 215 15.53 -9.85 -23.71
N GLU A 216 15.71 -9.92 -22.40
CA GLU A 216 16.77 -10.72 -21.78
C GLU A 216 16.55 -12.23 -22.00
N VAL A 217 15.34 -12.73 -21.71
CA VAL A 217 15.03 -14.17 -21.83
C VAL A 217 15.08 -14.64 -23.28
N CYS A 218 14.52 -13.88 -24.22
CA CYS A 218 14.54 -14.25 -25.63
C CYS A 218 15.91 -13.98 -26.26
N GLY A 219 16.62 -12.95 -25.79
CA GLY A 219 17.98 -12.62 -26.23
C GLY A 219 18.97 -13.72 -25.86
N HIS A 220 18.85 -14.28 -24.66
CA HIS A 220 19.67 -15.39 -24.19
C HIS A 220 19.56 -16.64 -25.08
N THR A 221 18.34 -16.97 -25.49
CA THR A 221 18.05 -18.12 -26.37
C THR A 221 18.24 -17.80 -27.86
N ASN A 222 18.58 -16.56 -28.22
CA ASN A 222 18.61 -16.03 -29.58
C ASN A 222 17.27 -16.20 -30.34
N ASP A 223 16.15 -16.27 -29.63
CA ASP A 223 14.82 -16.42 -30.21
C ASP A 223 14.23 -15.05 -30.60
N VAL A 224 14.63 -14.56 -31.77
CA VAL A 224 14.14 -13.28 -32.31
C VAL A 224 12.63 -13.32 -32.59
N ALA A 225 12.08 -14.48 -32.97
CA ALA A 225 10.66 -14.64 -33.23
C ALA A 225 9.85 -14.58 -31.93
N GLY A 226 10.30 -15.28 -30.90
CA GLY A 226 9.75 -15.22 -29.54
C GLY A 226 9.86 -13.83 -28.93
N MET A 227 10.98 -13.12 -29.14
CA MET A 227 11.12 -11.73 -28.68
C MET A 227 10.07 -10.82 -29.33
N LYS A 228 9.89 -10.92 -30.65
CA LYS A 228 8.87 -10.12 -31.37
C LYS A 228 7.47 -10.46 -30.87
N ALA A 229 7.12 -11.74 -30.79
CA ALA A 229 5.81 -12.20 -30.33
C ALA A 229 5.55 -11.77 -28.87
N GLY A 230 6.52 -11.99 -27.98
CA GLY A 230 6.46 -11.60 -26.57
C GLY A 230 6.26 -10.10 -26.39
N CYS A 231 7.00 -9.26 -27.12
CA CYS A 231 6.82 -7.80 -27.08
C CYS A 231 5.43 -7.37 -27.56
N ILE A 232 4.88 -8.01 -28.59
CA ILE A 232 3.52 -7.74 -29.08
C ILE A 232 2.48 -8.13 -28.01
N ILE A 233 2.58 -9.33 -27.45
CA ILE A 233 1.68 -9.82 -26.39
C ILE A 233 1.75 -8.87 -25.19
N ALA A 234 2.95 -8.57 -24.70
CA ALA A 234 3.15 -7.66 -23.59
C ALA A 234 2.53 -6.29 -23.86
N PHE A 235 2.74 -5.71 -25.05
CA PHE A 235 2.11 -4.45 -25.43
C PHE A 235 0.59 -4.51 -25.37
N VAL A 236 -0.04 -5.55 -25.93
CA VAL A 236 -1.50 -5.72 -25.93
C VAL A 236 -2.04 -5.81 -24.51
N PHE A 237 -1.46 -6.63 -23.63
CA PHE A 237 -1.96 -6.80 -22.26
C PHE A 237 -1.64 -5.60 -21.35
N VAL A 238 -0.46 -5.00 -21.50
CA VAL A 238 -0.07 -3.80 -20.74
C VAL A 238 -0.96 -2.61 -21.12
N LEU A 239 -1.38 -2.49 -22.38
CA LEU A 239 -2.29 -1.44 -22.82
C LEU A 239 -3.61 -1.45 -22.01
N ALA A 240 -4.19 -2.62 -21.74
CA ALA A 240 -5.37 -2.70 -20.86
C ALA A 240 -5.09 -2.17 -19.46
N ALA A 241 -3.98 -2.56 -18.85
CA ALA A 241 -3.59 -2.10 -17.53
C ALA A 241 -3.41 -0.57 -17.50
N TRP A 242 -2.83 0.01 -18.55
CA TRP A 242 -2.71 1.46 -18.70
C TRP A 242 -4.05 2.16 -18.86
N LEU A 243 -4.97 1.62 -19.68
CA LEU A 243 -6.31 2.19 -19.84
C LEU A 243 -7.09 2.18 -18.52
N ILE A 244 -7.03 1.07 -17.77
CA ILE A 244 -7.63 0.96 -16.44
C ILE A 244 -7.00 1.96 -15.46
N PHE A 245 -5.67 2.09 -15.48
CA PHE A 245 -4.95 3.05 -14.65
C PHE A 245 -5.36 4.50 -14.95
N PHE A 246 -5.44 4.87 -16.23
CA PHE A 246 -5.84 6.20 -16.65
C PHE A 246 -7.28 6.51 -16.25
N ASP A 247 -8.20 5.57 -16.42
CA ASP A 247 -9.59 5.72 -15.95
C ASP A 247 -9.65 5.93 -14.43
N ALA A 248 -9.04 5.01 -13.68
CA ALA A 248 -9.07 5.03 -12.22
C ALA A 248 -8.50 6.35 -11.66
N ARG A 249 -7.36 6.82 -12.19
CA ARG A 249 -6.61 7.94 -11.63
C ARG A 249 -6.97 9.30 -12.22
N TYR A 250 -7.15 9.39 -13.53
CA TYR A 250 -7.21 10.68 -14.25
C TYR A 250 -8.58 11.03 -14.81
N LEU A 251 -9.47 10.06 -15.02
CA LEU A 251 -10.82 10.38 -15.50
C LEU A 251 -11.56 11.22 -14.45
N ASN A 252 -12.09 12.37 -14.86
CA ASN A 252 -12.92 13.21 -14.00
C ASN A 252 -14.38 12.76 -14.07
N ALA A 253 -14.67 11.63 -13.45
CA ALA A 253 -16.01 11.04 -13.38
C ALA A 253 -16.32 10.50 -11.99
N ASN A 254 -17.59 10.26 -11.70
CA ASN A 254 -17.99 9.64 -10.44
C ASN A 254 -17.51 8.17 -10.37
N ARG A 255 -17.47 7.60 -9.16
CA ARG A 255 -16.95 6.24 -8.93
C ARG A 255 -17.70 5.17 -9.72
N PHE A 256 -19.00 5.33 -9.94
CA PHE A 256 -19.81 4.37 -10.69
C PHE A 256 -19.48 4.36 -12.18
N ILE A 257 -19.32 5.54 -12.79
CA ILE A 257 -18.92 5.68 -14.20
C ILE A 257 -17.52 5.11 -14.42
N LYS A 258 -16.56 5.38 -13.52
CA LYS A 258 -15.22 4.79 -13.56
C LYS A 258 -15.29 3.26 -13.52
N SER A 259 -15.99 2.70 -12.53
CA SER A 259 -16.16 1.26 -12.41
C SER A 259 -16.82 0.65 -13.66
N ALA A 260 -17.80 1.33 -14.27
CA ALA A 260 -18.42 0.86 -15.51
C ALA A 260 -17.41 0.77 -16.66
N ILE A 261 -16.58 1.81 -16.84
CA ILE A 261 -15.55 1.86 -17.88
C ILE A 261 -14.50 0.78 -17.65
N ILE A 262 -14.03 0.59 -16.41
CA ILE A 262 -13.06 -0.47 -16.06
C ILE A 262 -13.61 -1.85 -16.37
N VAL A 263 -14.87 -2.13 -16.01
CA VAL A 263 -15.53 -3.41 -16.30
C VAL A 263 -15.66 -3.63 -17.81
N LEU A 264 -15.99 -2.59 -18.59
CA LEU A 264 -16.00 -2.70 -20.05
C LEU A 264 -14.62 -2.98 -20.62
N ILE A 265 -13.60 -2.23 -20.20
CA ILE A 265 -12.22 -2.46 -20.66
C ILE A 265 -11.81 -3.89 -20.36
N ALA A 266 -11.99 -4.36 -19.12
CA ALA A 266 -11.62 -5.72 -18.72
C ALA A 266 -12.38 -6.79 -19.52
N SER A 267 -13.71 -6.68 -19.65
CA SER A 267 -14.52 -7.67 -20.37
C SER A 267 -14.22 -7.72 -21.86
N VAL A 268 -14.03 -6.56 -22.51
CA VAL A 268 -13.61 -6.49 -23.92
C VAL A 268 -12.22 -7.06 -24.09
N TRP A 269 -11.27 -6.75 -23.21
CA TRP A 269 -9.92 -7.29 -23.31
C TRP A 269 -9.88 -8.80 -23.11
N THR A 270 -10.58 -9.33 -22.10
CA THR A 270 -10.67 -10.78 -21.89
C THR A 270 -11.28 -11.50 -23.11
N ALA A 271 -12.25 -10.86 -23.78
CA ALA A 271 -12.93 -11.46 -24.93
C ALA A 271 -12.09 -11.48 -26.21
N PHE A 272 -11.20 -10.50 -26.42
CA PHE A 272 -10.56 -10.27 -27.72
C PHE A 272 -9.03 -10.14 -27.68
N ALA A 273 -8.38 -10.11 -26.51
CA ALA A 273 -6.92 -9.92 -26.43
C ALA A 273 -6.15 -11.01 -27.18
N ASP A 274 -6.56 -12.28 -27.04
CA ASP A 274 -5.93 -13.40 -27.73
C ASP A 274 -6.11 -13.28 -29.25
N ASP A 275 -7.34 -13.00 -29.72
CA ASP A 275 -7.63 -12.76 -31.13
C ASP A 275 -6.78 -11.61 -31.71
N ILE A 276 -6.58 -10.53 -30.94
CA ILE A 276 -5.73 -9.40 -31.32
C ILE A 276 -4.26 -9.82 -31.39
N CYS A 277 -3.76 -10.56 -30.39
CA CYS A 277 -2.38 -11.04 -30.38
C CYS A 277 -2.11 -11.94 -31.59
N GLU A 278 -3.01 -12.87 -31.86
CA GLU A 278 -2.88 -13.81 -32.97
C GLU A 278 -2.92 -13.11 -34.34
N PHE A 279 -3.81 -12.11 -34.49
CA PHE A 279 -3.81 -11.26 -35.68
C PHE A 279 -2.49 -10.47 -35.84
N LEU A 280 -1.95 -9.90 -34.77
CA LEU A 280 -0.72 -9.10 -34.84
C LEU A 280 0.54 -9.95 -35.06
N ILE A 281 0.58 -11.18 -34.55
CA ILE A 281 1.73 -12.08 -34.66
C ILE A 281 1.72 -12.83 -35.99
N PHE A 282 0.59 -13.43 -36.35
CA PHE A 282 0.48 -14.37 -37.48
C PHE A 282 -0.31 -13.80 -38.67
N GLY A 283 -1.00 -12.67 -38.53
CA GLY A 283 -1.87 -12.11 -39.57
C GLY A 283 -3.17 -12.89 -39.77
N THR A 284 -3.44 -13.91 -38.96
CA THR A 284 -4.63 -14.74 -39.04
C THR A 284 -5.84 -13.98 -38.48
N ARG A 285 -6.92 -13.92 -39.26
CA ARG A 285 -8.17 -13.32 -38.80
C ARG A 285 -9.04 -14.40 -38.19
N GLN A 286 -9.06 -14.48 -36.88
CA GLN A 286 -10.04 -15.26 -36.15
C GLN A 286 -10.76 -14.44 -35.10
N ILE A 287 -11.95 -14.90 -34.75
CA ILE A 287 -12.77 -14.33 -33.70
C ILE A 287 -13.26 -15.52 -32.90
N THR A 288 -12.65 -15.76 -31.75
CA THR A 288 -12.90 -16.95 -30.91
C THR A 288 -14.38 -17.07 -30.56
N ILE A 289 -15.04 -15.94 -30.27
CA ILE A 289 -16.46 -15.86 -29.92
C ILE A 289 -17.40 -16.35 -31.05
N LYS A 290 -16.95 -16.48 -32.31
CA LYS A 290 -17.78 -17.08 -33.37
C LYS A 290 -18.08 -18.56 -33.14
N SER A 291 -17.27 -19.24 -32.35
CA SER A 291 -17.42 -20.67 -32.04
C SER A 291 -18.30 -20.95 -30.80
N VAL A 292 -19.03 -19.95 -30.31
CA VAL A 292 -19.95 -20.11 -29.17
C VAL A 292 -20.99 -21.18 -29.46
N ASN A 293 -21.03 -22.16 -28.57
CA ASN A 293 -22.04 -23.21 -28.54
C ASN A 293 -22.29 -23.60 -27.08
N PHE A 294 -23.31 -23.00 -26.46
CA PHE A 294 -23.62 -23.25 -25.04
C PHE A 294 -24.10 -24.67 -24.73
N SER A 295 -24.32 -25.51 -25.75
CA SER A 295 -24.60 -26.93 -25.58
C SER A 295 -23.33 -27.79 -25.52
N ASP A 296 -22.17 -27.26 -25.91
CA ASP A 296 -20.88 -27.96 -25.87
C ASP A 296 -19.90 -27.28 -24.90
N TRP A 297 -19.61 -27.99 -23.81
CA TRP A 297 -18.64 -27.59 -22.77
C TRP A 297 -17.49 -28.57 -22.63
N THR A 298 -17.25 -29.39 -23.65
CA THR A 298 -16.20 -30.42 -23.63
C THR A 298 -15.04 -30.09 -24.58
N SER A 299 -15.33 -29.46 -25.72
CA SER A 299 -14.30 -28.97 -26.63
C SER A 299 -13.63 -27.70 -26.11
N ASN A 300 -12.29 -27.66 -26.07
CA ASN A 300 -11.53 -26.48 -25.63
C ASN A 300 -11.91 -25.20 -26.39
N ILE A 301 -12.19 -25.31 -27.69
CA ILE A 301 -12.57 -24.18 -28.55
C ILE A 301 -13.93 -23.63 -28.10
N CYS A 302 -14.93 -24.50 -27.96
CA CYS A 302 -16.28 -24.13 -27.53
C CYS A 302 -16.27 -23.60 -26.09
N VAL A 303 -15.49 -24.21 -25.19
CA VAL A 303 -15.34 -23.76 -23.79
C VAL A 303 -14.78 -22.35 -23.73
N ASN A 304 -13.66 -22.07 -24.41
CA ASN A 304 -13.07 -20.72 -24.43
C ASN A 304 -14.04 -19.69 -25.02
N ALA A 305 -14.67 -20.02 -26.15
CA ALA A 305 -15.64 -19.13 -26.78
C ALA A 305 -16.87 -18.85 -25.89
N ASN A 306 -17.42 -19.88 -25.24
CA ASN A 306 -18.53 -19.74 -24.30
C ASN A 306 -18.15 -18.87 -23.10
N VAL A 307 -16.97 -19.10 -22.51
CA VAL A 307 -16.46 -18.30 -21.38
C VAL A 307 -16.26 -16.85 -21.79
N TYR A 308 -15.59 -16.59 -22.93
CA TYR A 308 -15.37 -15.23 -23.45
C TYR A 308 -16.69 -14.52 -23.74
N ALA A 309 -17.68 -15.20 -24.32
CA ALA A 309 -19.00 -14.64 -24.55
C ALA A 309 -19.74 -14.31 -23.25
N ILE A 310 -19.69 -15.19 -22.24
CA ILE A 310 -20.31 -14.95 -20.94
C ILE A 310 -19.66 -13.75 -20.24
N VAL A 311 -18.32 -13.69 -20.22
CA VAL A 311 -17.57 -12.57 -19.62
C VAL A 311 -17.91 -11.25 -20.33
N LEU A 312 -17.99 -11.26 -21.65
CA LEU A 312 -18.33 -10.06 -22.43
C LEU A 312 -19.76 -9.59 -22.14
N VAL A 313 -20.75 -10.49 -22.23
CA VAL A 313 -22.17 -10.14 -22.01
C VAL A 313 -22.41 -9.70 -20.56
N SER A 314 -21.87 -10.44 -19.59
CA SER A 314 -21.99 -10.07 -18.17
C SER A 314 -21.30 -8.73 -17.87
N GLY A 315 -20.12 -8.49 -18.44
CA GLY A 315 -19.42 -7.21 -18.35
C GLY A 315 -20.24 -6.05 -18.90
N ILE A 316 -20.86 -6.20 -20.08
CA ILE A 316 -21.74 -5.19 -20.68
C ILE A 316 -22.96 -4.91 -19.80
N ILE A 317 -23.60 -5.95 -19.25
CA ILE A 317 -24.76 -5.79 -18.36
C ILE A 317 -24.36 -5.04 -17.10
N ILE A 318 -23.29 -5.47 -16.42
CA ILE A 318 -22.80 -4.84 -15.19
C ILE A 318 -22.43 -3.38 -15.46
N ALA A 319 -21.69 -3.11 -16.53
CA ALA A 319 -21.32 -1.75 -16.90
C ALA A 319 -22.53 -0.87 -17.19
N SER A 320 -23.54 -1.39 -17.91
CA SER A 320 -24.78 -0.67 -18.20
C SER A 320 -25.52 -0.26 -16.93
N ILE A 321 -25.64 -1.18 -15.96
CA ILE A 321 -26.24 -0.89 -14.65
C ILE A 321 -25.45 0.21 -13.91
N LEU A 322 -24.12 0.11 -13.92
CA LEU A 322 -23.25 1.09 -13.27
C LEU A 322 -23.31 2.48 -13.94
N PHE A 323 -23.42 2.55 -15.27
CA PHE A 323 -23.63 3.81 -15.98
C PHE A 323 -24.96 4.46 -15.61
N VAL A 324 -26.05 3.70 -15.54
CA VAL A 324 -27.37 4.21 -15.12
C VAL A 324 -27.30 4.74 -13.69
N ALA A 325 -26.74 3.96 -12.76
CA ALA A 325 -26.56 4.38 -11.36
C ALA A 325 -25.68 5.65 -11.25
N GLY A 326 -24.60 5.71 -12.03
CA GLY A 326 -23.72 6.86 -12.12
C GLY A 326 -24.43 8.11 -12.67
N GLY A 327 -25.25 7.96 -13.71
CA GLY A 327 -26.03 9.04 -14.30
C GLY A 327 -27.06 9.62 -13.32
N ILE A 328 -27.80 8.76 -12.64
CA ILE A 328 -28.78 9.16 -11.61
C ILE A 328 -28.09 9.97 -10.49
N LYS A 329 -26.95 9.49 -9.98
CA LYS A 329 -26.20 10.18 -8.93
C LYS A 329 -25.61 11.51 -9.39
N ALA A 330 -25.13 11.58 -10.63
CA ALA A 330 -24.64 12.84 -11.21
C ALA A 330 -25.76 13.88 -11.36
N PHE A 331 -26.98 13.44 -11.71
CA PHE A 331 -28.15 14.30 -11.79
C PHE A 331 -28.64 14.76 -10.41
N ALA A 332 -28.65 13.87 -9.42
CA ALA A 332 -29.04 14.18 -8.04
C ALA A 332 -28.11 15.23 -7.40
N ASN A 333 -26.80 15.18 -7.66
CA ASN A 333 -25.84 16.15 -7.14
C ASN A 333 -25.89 17.54 -7.81
N LYS A 334 -26.65 17.70 -8.90
CA LYS A 334 -26.83 18.98 -9.58
C LYS A 334 -28.07 19.76 -9.10
N LYS A 335 -28.95 19.13 -8.31
CA LYS A 335 -30.10 19.78 -7.66
C LYS A 335 -29.72 20.24 -6.26
#